data_AF-U2YZP3-F1
#
_entry.id   AF-U2YZP3-F1
#
_cell.length_a   1.000
_cell.length_b   1.000
_cell.length_c   1.000
_cell.angle_alpha   90.00
_cell.angle_beta   90.00
_cell.angle_gamma   90.00
#
_symmetry.space_group_name_H-M   'P 1'
#
loop_
_entity.id
_entity.type
_entity.pdbx_description
1 polymer ?
#
loop_
_entity_poly.entity_id
_entity_poly.type
_entity_poly.pdbx_seq_one_letter_code
_entity_poly.pdbx_strand_id
1 'polypeptide(L)'
;MIFTPVNERSETPEDVGGSLKAASFNVLNYFTTLDDGSNTTATGLDPRGADSAAELERQTDKIVDALVKLDAQVVGLIEIENDDGAATAALVEAVNARLGAETYAYVDTGLIGTDAIKVALIYDQTKVRPVGDYAILDESVDARFRDGANRPALAQTFEEIETTGIFTATVNHLKSKGSIFEGDAASGDGAGNNDQIRTDAAAALVDWLATDPTGSGDADQLILGDLNSYAMEDPIETIRQGADGMAGTSDDFVDLLAAHAGDAAYSYLFDGQLGTLDYAMANTGLATQVTGATAWHINADEVPLFDYNDDIRDPSERSFEEEPSGNDLYEANAFRASDHDPILVGLDLAPTFNIVAGGSDRNDKLSGTDGRDLIASGAGRLDKVTGGAGADRFVFGTETSNGMREREMIIDYEVGLDVIDLGGARIAGARTTGNHLRIELAGDRDEIFVKFVDDLADITFMNEGTMAFV
;
A
#
# COMPACT_ATOMS: atom_id res chain seq x y z
N MET A 1 -22.46 -41.36 -6.27
CA MET A 1 -21.25 -40.53 -6.16
C MET A 1 -21.76 -39.14 -5.83
N ILE A 2 -21.40 -38.59 -4.66
CA ILE A 2 -21.76 -37.23 -4.28
C ILE A 2 -20.54 -36.39 -4.64
N PHE A 3 -20.73 -35.39 -5.50
CA PHE A 3 -19.73 -34.36 -5.73
C PHE A 3 -19.79 -33.39 -4.57
N THR A 4 -18.66 -33.15 -3.91
CA THR A 4 -18.51 -32.12 -2.88
C THR A 4 -17.50 -31.12 -3.42
N PRO A 5 -17.90 -29.87 -3.69
CA PRO A 5 -16.95 -28.82 -4.02
C PRO A 5 -16.02 -28.61 -2.81
N VAL A 6 -14.71 -28.60 -3.07
CA VAL A 6 -13.68 -28.33 -2.05
C VAL A 6 -12.90 -27.05 -2.36
N ASN A 7 -13.26 -26.38 -3.46
CA ASN A 7 -12.81 -25.06 -3.86
C ASN A 7 -14.07 -24.28 -4.24
N GLU A 8 -14.65 -23.57 -3.26
CA GLU A 8 -15.88 -22.81 -3.47
C GLU A 8 -15.53 -21.40 -3.97
N ARG A 9 -16.28 -20.93 -4.98
CA ARG A 9 -16.22 -19.55 -5.45
C ARG A 9 -16.65 -18.59 -4.34
N SER A 10 -15.70 -17.90 -3.72
CA SER A 10 -16.00 -16.88 -2.72
C SER A 10 -16.39 -15.56 -3.38
N GLU A 11 -17.54 -14.99 -3.00
CA GLU A 11 -18.04 -13.73 -3.55
C GLU A 11 -17.29 -12.48 -3.05
N THR A 12 -16.48 -12.62 -1.99
CA THR A 12 -15.62 -11.55 -1.45
C THR A 12 -14.28 -12.15 -1.01
N PRO A 13 -13.20 -11.35 -0.96
CA PRO A 13 -11.95 -11.81 -0.34
C PRO A 13 -12.16 -12.20 1.12
N GLU A 14 -11.27 -13.02 1.65
CA GLU A 14 -11.21 -13.27 3.10
C GLU A 14 -10.87 -11.96 3.84
N ASP A 15 -11.37 -11.83 5.08
CA ASP A 15 -11.11 -10.65 5.89
C ASP A 15 -9.64 -10.63 6.34
N VAL A 16 -8.95 -9.54 6.02
CA VAL A 16 -7.55 -9.30 6.37
C VAL A 16 -7.40 -8.37 7.57
N GLY A 17 -8.51 -7.84 8.12
CA GLY A 17 -8.49 -6.86 9.21
C GLY A 17 -7.92 -5.50 8.78
N GLY A 18 -7.46 -4.73 9.76
CA GLY A 18 -6.85 -3.42 9.55
C GLY A 18 -7.85 -2.26 9.46
N SER A 19 -7.38 -1.04 9.73
CA SER A 19 -8.11 0.19 9.42
C SER A 19 -8.03 0.56 7.92
N LEU A 20 -6.97 0.09 7.24
CA LEU A 20 -6.77 0.22 5.80
C LEU A 20 -6.53 -1.13 5.15
N LYS A 21 -6.82 -1.19 3.85
CA LYS A 21 -6.42 -2.29 2.98
C LYS A 21 -5.65 -1.79 1.77
N ALA A 22 -4.62 -2.54 1.37
CA ALA A 22 -3.89 -2.34 0.12
C ALA A 22 -3.98 -3.60 -0.75
N ALA A 23 -4.04 -3.45 -2.07
CA ALA A 23 -4.15 -4.58 -2.99
C ALA A 23 -3.23 -4.49 -4.21
N SER A 24 -2.81 -5.65 -4.73
CA SER A 24 -2.15 -5.82 -6.03
C SER A 24 -3.12 -6.54 -6.96
N PHE A 25 -3.34 -6.03 -8.17
CA PHE A 25 -4.24 -6.65 -9.13
C PHE A 25 -3.77 -6.46 -10.59
N ASN A 26 -3.29 -7.54 -11.21
CA ASN A 26 -3.13 -7.61 -12.65
C ASN A 26 -4.50 -7.79 -13.31
N VAL A 27 -4.88 -6.88 -14.20
CA VAL A 27 -6.22 -6.79 -14.78
C VAL A 27 -6.31 -7.30 -16.23
N LEU A 28 -5.32 -8.09 -16.68
CA LEU A 28 -5.30 -8.76 -17.98
C LEU A 28 -5.50 -7.78 -19.15
N ASN A 29 -4.50 -6.94 -19.41
CA ASN A 29 -4.50 -5.95 -20.49
C ASN A 29 -5.81 -5.14 -20.57
N TYR A 30 -6.05 -4.25 -19.61
CA TYR A 30 -7.17 -3.31 -19.68
C TYR A 30 -6.82 -2.12 -20.58
N PHE A 31 -7.41 -2.11 -21.78
CA PHE A 31 -7.22 -1.06 -22.79
C PHE A 31 -8.54 -0.38 -23.11
N THR A 32 -8.50 0.94 -23.26
CA THR A 32 -9.62 1.69 -23.85
C THR A 32 -9.49 1.80 -25.37
N THR A 33 -8.28 1.62 -25.90
CA THR A 33 -8.04 1.42 -27.33
C THR A 33 -8.32 -0.03 -27.71
N LEU A 34 -9.32 -0.25 -28.57
CA LEU A 34 -9.70 -1.59 -29.04
C LEU A 34 -8.63 -2.19 -29.95
N ASP A 35 -8.33 -3.48 -29.76
CA ASP A 35 -7.55 -4.27 -30.71
C ASP A 35 -8.43 -4.74 -31.86
N ASP A 36 -8.76 -3.85 -32.79
CA ASP A 36 -9.58 -4.16 -33.98
C ASP A 36 -8.74 -4.39 -35.26
N GLY A 37 -7.41 -4.50 -35.10
CA GLY A 37 -6.43 -4.59 -36.17
C GLY A 37 -6.21 -3.29 -36.96
N SER A 38 -6.81 -2.17 -36.55
CA SER A 38 -6.68 -0.86 -37.22
C SER A 38 -6.18 0.26 -36.31
N ASN A 39 -6.32 0.10 -34.99
CA ASN A 39 -5.86 1.07 -34.00
C ASN A 39 -4.38 0.91 -33.63
N THR A 40 -3.84 1.90 -32.96
CA THR A 40 -2.49 1.91 -32.41
C THR A 40 -2.53 2.71 -31.12
N THR A 41 -1.84 2.23 -30.08
CA THR A 41 -1.80 2.88 -28.77
C THR A 41 -1.02 4.20 -28.82
N ALA A 42 -1.08 4.97 -27.73
CA ALA A 42 -0.29 6.19 -27.58
C ALA A 42 1.23 5.96 -27.66
N THR A 43 1.70 4.74 -27.34
CA THR A 43 3.11 4.35 -27.47
C THR A 43 3.51 3.89 -28.87
N GLY A 44 2.56 3.84 -29.81
CA GLY A 44 2.82 3.42 -31.19
C GLY A 44 2.88 1.89 -31.36
N LEU A 45 2.43 1.14 -30.36
CA LEU A 45 2.35 -0.32 -30.37
C LEU A 45 0.92 -0.79 -30.62
N ASP A 46 0.77 -2.07 -30.94
CA ASP A 46 -0.55 -2.67 -31.07
C ASP A 46 -1.22 -2.73 -29.69
N PRO A 47 -2.53 -2.39 -29.58
CA PRO A 47 -3.32 -2.66 -28.37
C PRO A 47 -3.36 -4.17 -28.06
N ARG A 48 -3.72 -4.52 -26.82
CA ARG A 48 -3.68 -5.93 -26.34
C ARG A 48 -4.89 -6.33 -25.48
N GLY A 49 -5.90 -5.45 -25.37
CA GLY A 49 -7.11 -5.70 -24.59
C GLY A 49 -8.25 -6.17 -25.49
N ALA A 50 -9.48 -5.80 -25.15
CA ALA A 50 -10.68 -6.13 -25.91
C ALA A 50 -10.60 -5.81 -27.42
N ASP A 51 -11.11 -6.71 -28.26
CA ASP A 51 -11.18 -6.55 -29.71
C ASP A 51 -12.40 -5.70 -30.12
N SER A 52 -13.43 -5.65 -29.27
CA SER A 52 -14.65 -4.87 -29.50
C SER A 52 -15.09 -4.00 -28.32
N ALA A 53 -15.97 -3.03 -28.60
CA ALA A 53 -16.57 -2.21 -27.56
C ALA A 53 -17.45 -3.04 -26.59
N ALA A 54 -18.02 -4.15 -27.06
CA ALA A 54 -18.84 -5.03 -26.22
C ALA A 54 -17.96 -5.81 -25.24
N GLU A 55 -16.81 -6.30 -25.70
CA GLU A 55 -15.81 -6.96 -24.86
C GLU A 55 -15.18 -6.00 -23.85
N LEU A 56 -14.91 -4.75 -24.24
CA LEU A 56 -14.42 -3.73 -23.31
C LEU A 56 -15.43 -3.46 -22.18
N GLU A 57 -16.72 -3.38 -22.50
CA GLU A 57 -17.79 -3.26 -21.50
C GLU A 57 -17.79 -4.47 -20.56
N ARG A 58 -17.71 -5.69 -21.11
CA ARG A 58 -17.64 -6.95 -20.35
C ARG A 58 -16.44 -7.00 -19.41
N GLN A 59 -15.25 -6.66 -19.89
CA GLN A 59 -14.01 -6.62 -19.12
C GLN A 59 -14.11 -5.59 -18.00
N THR A 60 -14.58 -4.38 -18.33
CA THR A 60 -14.79 -3.31 -17.36
C THR A 60 -15.73 -3.75 -16.23
N ASP A 61 -16.86 -4.37 -16.55
CA ASP A 61 -17.83 -4.83 -15.56
C ASP A 61 -17.22 -5.85 -14.57
N LYS A 62 -16.42 -6.80 -15.06
CA LYS A 62 -15.75 -7.80 -14.21
C LYS A 62 -14.71 -7.15 -13.29
N ILE A 63 -13.84 -6.30 -13.84
CA ILE A 63 -12.81 -5.60 -13.06
C ILE A 63 -13.44 -4.67 -12.02
N VAL A 64 -14.50 -3.94 -12.39
CA VAL A 64 -15.22 -3.05 -11.48
C VAL A 64 -15.89 -3.83 -10.33
N ASP A 65 -16.52 -4.99 -10.60
CA ASP A 65 -17.08 -5.83 -9.53
C ASP A 65 -15.98 -6.32 -8.59
N ALA A 66 -14.82 -6.72 -9.13
CA ALA A 66 -13.67 -7.14 -8.33
C ALA A 66 -13.14 -6.01 -7.44
N LEU A 67 -12.89 -4.81 -8.00
CA LEU A 67 -12.39 -3.65 -7.26
C LEU A 67 -13.34 -3.20 -6.14
N VAL A 68 -14.64 -3.17 -6.42
CA VAL A 68 -15.67 -2.81 -5.42
C VAL A 68 -15.73 -3.83 -4.28
N LYS A 69 -15.56 -5.13 -4.58
CA LYS A 69 -15.57 -6.20 -3.56
C LYS A 69 -14.25 -6.34 -2.80
N LEU A 70 -13.12 -5.98 -3.42
CA LEU A 70 -11.83 -5.86 -2.75
C LEU A 70 -11.87 -4.80 -1.64
N ASP A 71 -12.58 -3.69 -1.89
CA ASP A 71 -12.79 -2.63 -0.90
C ASP A 71 -11.46 -2.10 -0.32
N ALA A 72 -10.44 -2.05 -1.18
CA ALA A 72 -9.09 -1.67 -0.82
C ALA A 72 -8.88 -0.16 -0.99
N GLN A 73 -8.27 0.49 0.00
CA GLN A 73 -8.05 1.94 -0.01
C GLN A 73 -6.88 2.35 -0.90
N VAL A 74 -5.92 1.45 -1.18
CA VAL A 74 -4.87 1.65 -2.18
C VAL A 74 -4.78 0.40 -3.04
N VAL A 75 -4.82 0.54 -4.36
CA VAL A 75 -4.71 -0.60 -5.30
C VAL A 75 -3.65 -0.31 -6.34
N GLY A 76 -2.65 -1.18 -6.39
CA GLY A 76 -1.70 -1.29 -7.49
C GLY A 76 -2.28 -2.11 -8.64
N LEU A 77 -2.46 -1.47 -9.79
CA LEU A 77 -2.99 -2.09 -11.00
C LEU A 77 -1.84 -2.42 -11.96
N ILE A 78 -1.92 -3.61 -12.56
CA ILE A 78 -0.93 -4.11 -13.51
C ILE A 78 -1.65 -4.42 -14.82
N GLU A 79 -0.98 -4.15 -15.94
CA GLU A 79 -1.52 -4.27 -17.30
C GLU A 79 -2.62 -3.26 -17.66
N ILE A 80 -2.46 -2.01 -17.22
CA ILE A 80 -3.26 -0.90 -17.73
C ILE A 80 -2.63 -0.37 -19.02
N GLU A 81 -3.44 0.02 -20.01
CA GLU A 81 -2.95 0.71 -21.21
C GLU A 81 -2.03 1.90 -20.86
N ASN A 82 -0.89 1.98 -21.55
CA ASN A 82 0.06 3.07 -21.41
C ASN A 82 -0.33 4.23 -22.32
N ASP A 83 -1.15 5.12 -21.77
CA ASP A 83 -1.63 6.36 -22.38
C ASP A 83 -1.34 7.58 -21.50
N ASP A 84 -2.05 8.69 -21.75
CA ASP A 84 -1.97 9.93 -20.97
C ASP A 84 -2.76 9.89 -19.65
N GLY A 85 -3.16 8.69 -19.18
CA GLY A 85 -3.96 8.48 -17.96
C GLY A 85 -5.43 8.17 -18.24
N ALA A 86 -5.88 8.24 -19.49
CA ALA A 86 -7.28 8.07 -19.87
C ALA A 86 -7.87 6.70 -19.49
N ALA A 87 -7.14 5.61 -19.70
CA ALA A 87 -7.59 4.26 -19.37
C ALA A 87 -7.77 4.06 -17.86
N THR A 88 -6.81 4.53 -17.06
CA THR A 88 -6.94 4.52 -15.59
C THR A 88 -8.12 5.38 -15.13
N ALA A 89 -8.28 6.57 -15.71
CA ALA A 89 -9.38 7.47 -15.39
C ALA A 89 -10.74 6.85 -15.73
N ALA A 90 -10.87 6.20 -16.88
CA ALA A 90 -12.09 5.51 -17.31
C ALA A 90 -12.47 4.37 -16.36
N LEU A 91 -11.50 3.58 -15.90
CA LEU A 91 -11.75 2.52 -14.92
C LEU A 91 -12.20 3.10 -13.57
N VAL A 92 -11.55 4.15 -13.08
CA VAL A 92 -11.94 4.84 -11.84
C VAL A 92 -13.34 5.46 -11.96
N GLU A 93 -13.67 6.06 -13.11
CA GLU A 93 -15.03 6.57 -13.38
C GLU A 93 -16.06 5.44 -13.30
N ALA A 94 -15.78 4.28 -13.88
CA ALA A 94 -16.66 3.12 -13.83
C ALA A 94 -16.84 2.59 -12.39
N VAL A 95 -15.77 2.50 -11.60
CA VAL A 95 -15.83 2.13 -10.17
C VAL A 95 -16.69 3.12 -9.38
N ASN A 96 -16.45 4.42 -9.55
CA ASN A 96 -17.21 5.47 -8.87
C ASN A 96 -18.69 5.48 -9.28
N ALA A 97 -18.98 5.25 -10.56
CA ALA A 97 -20.35 5.10 -11.06
C ALA A 97 -21.05 3.90 -10.40
N ARG A 98 -20.35 2.78 -10.23
CA ARG A 98 -20.85 1.58 -9.56
C ARG A 98 -21.12 1.79 -8.07
N LEU A 99 -20.30 2.62 -7.40
CA LEU A 99 -20.46 3.01 -6.00
C LEU A 99 -21.51 4.13 -5.79
N GLY A 100 -21.78 4.91 -6.83
CA GLY A 100 -22.68 6.06 -6.78
C GLY A 100 -22.09 7.28 -6.06
N ALA A 101 -20.75 7.34 -5.94
CA ALA A 101 -20.00 8.42 -5.29
C ALA A 101 -18.59 8.52 -5.89
N GLU A 102 -17.98 9.71 -5.79
CA GLU A 102 -16.57 9.94 -6.15
C GLU A 102 -15.66 9.43 -5.02
N THR A 103 -15.58 8.11 -4.86
CA THR A 103 -14.81 7.45 -3.79
C THR A 103 -13.34 7.26 -4.16
N TYR A 104 -13.07 6.80 -5.38
CA TYR A 104 -11.72 6.54 -5.86
C TYR A 104 -11.18 7.68 -6.71
N ALA A 105 -9.88 7.92 -6.58
CA ALA A 105 -9.06 8.73 -7.47
C ALA A 105 -7.85 7.90 -7.93
N TYR A 106 -7.00 8.46 -8.80
CA TYR A 106 -5.81 7.79 -9.33
C TYR A 106 -4.59 8.70 -9.32
N VAL A 107 -3.41 8.10 -9.30
CA VAL A 107 -2.14 8.80 -9.51
C VAL A 107 -1.95 9.00 -11.02
N ASP A 108 -2.09 10.24 -11.48
CA ASP A 108 -1.92 10.60 -12.89
C ASP A 108 -0.42 10.68 -13.24
N THR A 109 0.10 9.61 -13.83
CA THR A 109 1.50 9.51 -14.23
C THR A 109 1.76 9.96 -15.67
N GLY A 110 0.70 10.14 -16.47
CA GLY A 110 0.80 10.15 -17.93
C GLY A 110 1.47 8.88 -18.48
N LEU A 111 2.24 9.03 -19.55
CA LEU A 111 3.02 7.94 -20.15
C LEU A 111 4.27 7.65 -19.32
N ILE A 112 4.46 6.39 -18.93
CA ILE A 112 5.69 5.90 -18.29
C ILE A 112 6.25 4.70 -19.05
N GLY A 113 7.55 4.70 -19.32
CA GLY A 113 8.20 3.66 -20.11
C GLY A 113 7.77 3.68 -21.58
N THR A 114 7.95 2.55 -22.26
CA THR A 114 7.82 2.48 -23.74
C THR A 114 6.86 1.41 -24.24
N ASP A 115 6.34 0.56 -23.37
CA ASP A 115 5.44 -0.54 -23.78
C ASP A 115 3.97 -0.10 -23.89
N ALA A 116 3.13 -0.96 -24.46
CA ALA A 116 1.69 -0.73 -24.61
C ALA A 116 0.95 -0.77 -23.27
N ILE A 117 1.52 -1.42 -22.25
CA ILE A 117 0.99 -1.45 -20.88
C ILE A 117 1.92 -0.75 -19.89
N LYS A 118 1.34 -0.23 -18.81
CA LYS A 118 1.99 0.33 -17.62
C LYS A 118 1.36 -0.24 -16.34
N VAL A 119 2.00 0.06 -15.22
CA VAL A 119 1.40 -0.06 -13.89
C VAL A 119 0.66 1.24 -13.54
N ALA A 120 -0.33 1.17 -12.67
CA ALA A 120 -1.05 2.34 -12.16
C ALA A 120 -1.40 2.19 -10.68
N LEU A 121 -1.75 3.31 -10.04
CA LEU A 121 -2.24 3.36 -8.66
C LEU A 121 -3.59 4.05 -8.61
N ILE A 122 -4.57 3.41 -7.98
CA ILE A 122 -5.84 4.02 -7.59
C ILE A 122 -5.99 4.00 -6.08
N TYR A 123 -6.74 4.94 -5.53
CA TYR A 123 -6.89 5.07 -4.08
C TYR A 123 -8.26 5.63 -3.69
N ASP A 124 -8.77 5.20 -2.54
CA ASP A 124 -9.98 5.76 -1.91
C ASP A 124 -9.62 7.12 -1.29
N GLN A 125 -9.99 8.20 -1.98
CA GLN A 125 -9.69 9.57 -1.58
C GLN A 125 -10.46 10.03 -0.33
N THR A 126 -11.39 9.22 0.18
CA THR A 126 -12.08 9.48 1.44
C THR A 126 -11.34 8.89 2.65
N LYS A 127 -10.36 8.01 2.42
CA LYS A 127 -9.62 7.29 3.46
C LYS A 127 -8.13 7.58 3.47
N VAL A 128 -7.54 7.82 2.30
CA VAL A 128 -6.12 8.16 2.17
C VAL A 128 -5.93 9.39 1.29
N ARG A 129 -4.79 10.05 1.44
CA ARG A 129 -4.33 11.09 0.52
C ARG A 129 -2.89 10.82 0.08
N PRO A 130 -2.53 11.13 -1.18
CA PRO A 130 -1.13 11.09 -1.59
C PRO A 130 -0.31 12.15 -0.84
N VAL A 131 0.91 11.81 -0.47
CA VAL A 131 1.92 12.69 0.12
C VAL A 131 3.04 12.90 -0.88
N GLY A 132 3.33 14.17 -1.21
CA GLY A 132 4.37 14.51 -2.17
C GLY A 132 4.07 14.08 -3.61
N ASP A 133 5.09 14.12 -4.45
CA ASP A 133 5.03 13.65 -5.83
C ASP A 133 5.27 12.13 -5.87
N TYR A 134 4.70 11.45 -6.87
CA TYR A 134 5.06 10.07 -7.17
C TYR A 134 6.50 9.99 -7.70
N ALA A 135 7.10 8.80 -7.61
CA ALA A 135 8.43 8.52 -8.14
C ALA A 135 8.40 7.32 -9.09
N ILE A 136 9.30 7.33 -10.08
CA ILE A 136 9.44 6.27 -11.08
C ILE A 136 10.83 5.68 -11.00
N LEU A 137 10.91 4.34 -11.02
CA LEU A 137 12.15 3.62 -11.25
C LEU A 137 12.17 3.08 -12.69
N ASP A 138 13.16 3.54 -13.45
CA ASP A 138 13.46 3.10 -14.79
C ASP A 138 14.98 3.05 -15.02
N GLU A 139 15.41 2.72 -16.25
CA GLU A 139 16.83 2.59 -16.59
C GLU A 139 17.60 3.91 -16.40
N SER A 140 16.92 5.06 -16.46
CA SER A 140 17.54 6.38 -16.27
C SER A 140 17.87 6.68 -14.80
N VAL A 141 17.13 6.04 -13.88
CA VAL A 141 17.37 6.11 -12.43
C VAL A 141 18.39 5.07 -11.99
N ASP A 142 18.23 3.81 -12.42
CA ASP A 142 19.19 2.74 -12.18
C ASP A 142 19.35 1.85 -13.41
N ALA A 143 20.57 1.74 -13.94
CA ALA A 143 20.85 0.99 -15.17
C ALA A 143 20.58 -0.52 -15.05
N ARG A 144 20.42 -1.06 -13.84
CA ARG A 144 19.99 -2.45 -13.61
C ARG A 144 18.50 -2.64 -13.90
N PHE A 145 17.67 -1.60 -13.70
CA PHE A 145 16.24 -1.63 -13.99
C PHE A 145 15.97 -1.37 -15.47
N ARG A 146 16.22 -2.37 -16.32
CA ARG A 146 16.06 -2.28 -17.78
C ARG A 146 14.58 -2.12 -18.15
N ASP A 147 14.11 -0.91 -18.41
CA ASP A 147 12.69 -0.58 -18.68
C ASP A 147 12.22 -0.90 -20.11
N GLY A 148 13.15 -1.33 -20.98
CA GLY A 148 12.83 -2.06 -22.22
C GLY A 148 12.36 -3.50 -21.97
N ALA A 149 12.58 -4.04 -20.76
CA ALA A 149 12.18 -5.37 -20.34
C ALA A 149 11.09 -5.33 -19.27
N ASN A 150 11.33 -4.58 -18.19
CA ASN A 150 10.42 -4.39 -17.08
C ASN A 150 9.52 -3.17 -17.34
N ARG A 151 8.32 -3.13 -16.77
CA ARG A 151 7.58 -1.85 -16.72
C ARG A 151 8.20 -0.99 -15.63
N PRO A 152 8.36 0.33 -15.85
CA PRO A 152 8.84 1.22 -14.80
C PRO A 152 8.06 1.03 -13.51
N ALA A 153 8.74 0.92 -12.38
CA ALA A 153 8.06 0.81 -11.09
C ALA A 153 7.50 2.18 -10.70
N LEU A 154 6.30 2.20 -10.12
CA LEU A 154 5.61 3.42 -9.69
C LEU A 154 5.46 3.42 -8.17
N ALA A 155 6.10 4.37 -7.50
CA ALA A 155 5.96 4.59 -6.07
C ALA A 155 5.13 5.84 -5.76
N GLN A 156 4.20 5.72 -4.82
CA GLN A 156 3.49 6.84 -4.23
C GLN A 156 3.33 6.60 -2.73
N THR A 157 3.63 7.64 -1.95
CA THR A 157 3.36 7.65 -0.52
C THR A 157 1.91 8.05 -0.26
N PHE A 158 1.26 7.33 0.65
CA PHE A 158 -0.10 7.63 1.11
C PHE A 158 -0.09 7.88 2.62
N GLU A 159 -0.91 8.83 3.05
CA GLU A 159 -1.26 9.06 4.45
C GLU A 159 -2.70 8.61 4.68
N GLU A 160 -2.93 7.77 5.69
CA GLU A 160 -4.26 7.47 6.22
C GLU A 160 -4.87 8.72 6.87
N ILE A 161 -6.05 9.15 6.44
CA ILE A 161 -6.67 10.37 6.95
C ILE A 161 -7.02 10.26 8.44
N GLU A 162 -7.44 9.07 8.89
CA GLU A 162 -7.90 8.86 10.27
C GLU A 162 -6.74 8.73 11.26
N THR A 163 -5.72 7.94 10.93
CA THR A 163 -4.61 7.64 11.83
C THR A 163 -3.37 8.50 11.58
N THR A 164 -3.29 9.16 10.43
CA THR A 164 -2.09 9.81 9.86
C THR A 164 -0.89 8.88 9.71
N GLY A 165 -1.11 7.56 9.74
CA GLY A 165 -0.08 6.60 9.38
C GLY A 165 0.30 6.77 7.92
N ILE A 166 1.59 6.63 7.63
CA ILE A 166 2.15 6.84 6.29
C ILE A 166 2.76 5.52 5.84
N PHE A 167 2.65 5.23 4.55
CA PHE A 167 3.43 4.18 3.91
C PHE A 167 3.64 4.51 2.44
N THR A 168 4.67 3.93 1.84
CA THR A 168 4.92 4.04 0.41
C THR A 168 4.53 2.76 -0.29
N ALA A 169 3.56 2.84 -1.20
CA ALA A 169 3.17 1.74 -2.08
C ALA A 169 3.94 1.83 -3.40
N THR A 170 4.55 0.74 -3.82
CA THR A 170 5.29 0.65 -5.08
C THR A 170 4.73 -0.48 -5.95
N VAL A 171 4.24 -0.15 -7.14
CA VAL A 171 3.66 -1.11 -8.09
C VAL A 171 4.70 -1.52 -9.12
N ASN A 172 4.81 -2.82 -9.35
CA ASN A 172 5.85 -3.43 -10.18
C ASN A 172 5.24 -4.37 -11.22
N HIS A 173 5.84 -4.43 -12.40
CA HIS A 173 5.58 -5.46 -13.39
C HIS A 173 6.90 -5.84 -14.04
N LEU A 174 7.54 -6.88 -13.49
CA LEU A 174 8.84 -7.34 -13.96
C LEU A 174 8.72 -8.21 -15.22
N LYS A 175 9.83 -8.39 -15.92
CA LYS A 175 9.87 -9.05 -17.22
C LYS A 175 9.32 -10.48 -17.20
N SER A 176 8.28 -10.71 -17.99
CA SER A 176 7.65 -12.03 -18.16
C SER A 176 8.60 -13.15 -18.62
N LYS A 177 8.24 -14.39 -18.29
CA LYS A 177 9.03 -15.61 -18.57
C LYS A 177 8.85 -16.14 -20.00
N GLY A 178 7.80 -15.72 -20.70
CA GLY A 178 7.35 -16.29 -21.98
C GLY A 178 8.18 -15.90 -23.21
N SER A 179 9.01 -14.86 -23.13
CA SER A 179 9.89 -14.39 -24.20
C SER A 179 11.31 -14.19 -23.68
N ILE A 180 12.31 -14.10 -24.57
CA ILE A 180 13.71 -13.85 -24.18
C ILE A 180 14.05 -12.39 -24.45
N PHE A 181 14.59 -11.69 -23.45
CA PHE A 181 15.15 -10.35 -23.57
C PHE A 181 16.68 -10.43 -23.53
N GLU A 182 17.34 -9.78 -24.49
CA GLU A 182 18.81 -9.68 -24.60
C GLU A 182 19.60 -11.00 -24.44
N GLY A 183 18.97 -12.14 -24.73
CA GLY A 183 19.60 -13.46 -24.69
C GLY A 183 19.60 -14.13 -23.31
N ASP A 184 18.89 -13.59 -22.32
CA ASP A 184 18.71 -14.20 -21.00
C ASP A 184 17.73 -15.40 -21.06
N ALA A 185 18.21 -16.50 -21.63
CA ALA A 185 17.45 -17.73 -21.80
C ALA A 185 17.52 -18.61 -20.54
N ALA A 186 16.46 -19.40 -20.31
CA ALA A 186 16.35 -20.30 -19.17
C ALA A 186 17.59 -21.19 -18.98
N SER A 187 18.13 -21.20 -17.76
CA SER A 187 19.27 -22.02 -17.31
C SER A 187 18.90 -23.50 -17.10
N GLY A 188 17.60 -23.79 -16.95
CA GLY A 188 17.06 -25.14 -16.70
C GLY A 188 16.89 -25.51 -15.22
N ASP A 189 16.98 -24.54 -14.30
CA ASP A 189 16.73 -24.69 -12.86
C ASP A 189 15.26 -24.56 -12.44
N GLY A 190 14.41 -24.05 -13.34
CA GLY A 190 12.97 -23.83 -13.10
C GLY A 190 12.56 -22.36 -13.12
N ALA A 191 13.50 -21.41 -13.08
CA ALA A 191 13.19 -19.98 -13.06
C ALA A 191 12.74 -19.40 -14.42
N GLY A 192 12.85 -20.18 -15.49
CA GLY A 192 12.44 -19.77 -16.84
C GLY A 192 13.36 -18.70 -17.45
N ASN A 193 12.89 -18.03 -18.51
CA ASN A 193 13.69 -16.98 -19.16
C ASN A 193 13.68 -15.69 -18.35
N ASN A 194 14.69 -14.84 -18.58
CA ASN A 194 14.86 -13.50 -18.01
C ASN A 194 15.06 -13.46 -16.48
N ASP A 195 15.51 -14.55 -15.87
CA ASP A 195 15.69 -14.60 -14.42
C ASP A 195 16.74 -13.59 -13.94
N GLN A 196 17.86 -13.46 -14.65
CA GLN A 196 18.88 -12.45 -14.30
C GLN A 196 18.36 -11.02 -14.50
N ILE A 197 17.61 -10.77 -15.58
CA ILE A 197 16.97 -9.46 -15.82
C ILE A 197 16.01 -9.09 -14.69
N ARG A 198 15.23 -10.05 -14.18
CA ARG A 198 14.34 -9.82 -13.03
C ARG A 198 15.14 -9.62 -11.75
N THR A 199 16.19 -10.40 -11.51
CA THR A 199 17.08 -10.28 -10.34
C THR A 199 17.77 -8.91 -10.27
N ASP A 200 18.26 -8.41 -11.41
CA ASP A 200 18.88 -7.09 -11.49
C ASP A 200 17.85 -5.97 -11.20
N ALA A 201 16.63 -6.11 -11.72
CA ALA A 201 15.54 -5.17 -11.46
C ALA A 201 15.08 -5.20 -9.99
N ALA A 202 15.00 -6.39 -9.39
CA ALA A 202 14.71 -6.59 -7.97
C ALA A 202 15.75 -5.90 -7.07
N ALA A 203 17.04 -6.05 -7.38
CA ALA A 203 18.12 -5.37 -6.66
C ALA A 203 18.02 -3.83 -6.80
N ALA A 204 17.74 -3.34 -8.00
CA ALA A 204 17.53 -1.91 -8.22
C ALA A 204 16.32 -1.37 -7.44
N LEU A 205 15.24 -2.14 -7.36
CA LEU A 205 14.02 -1.78 -6.66
C LEU A 205 14.27 -1.56 -5.17
N VAL A 206 14.85 -2.54 -4.47
CA VAL A 206 15.11 -2.41 -3.03
C VAL A 206 16.13 -1.32 -2.70
N ASP A 207 17.17 -1.16 -3.53
CA ASP A 207 18.15 -0.08 -3.39
C ASP A 207 17.49 1.29 -3.58
N TRP A 208 16.58 1.43 -4.55
CA TRP A 208 15.86 2.66 -4.83
C TRP A 208 14.89 3.02 -3.70
N LEU A 209 14.11 2.06 -3.20
CA LEU A 209 13.19 2.27 -2.08
C LEU A 209 13.93 2.69 -0.81
N ALA A 210 15.13 2.17 -0.55
CA ALA A 210 15.97 2.59 0.57
C ALA A 210 16.43 4.06 0.49
N THR A 211 16.27 4.73 -0.67
CA THR A 211 16.57 6.16 -0.82
C THR A 211 15.41 7.10 -0.47
N ASP A 212 14.25 6.56 -0.08
CA ASP A 212 13.00 7.33 0.10
C ASP A 212 12.66 8.15 -1.16
N PRO A 213 12.33 7.49 -2.28
CA PRO A 213 12.28 8.13 -3.59
C PRO A 213 11.16 9.17 -3.73
N THR A 214 10.14 9.11 -2.88
CA THR A 214 9.04 10.08 -2.77
C THR A 214 9.34 11.21 -1.77
N GLY A 215 10.42 11.10 -0.99
CA GLY A 215 10.82 12.09 0.01
C GLY A 215 9.85 12.18 1.19
N SER A 216 9.19 11.08 1.54
CA SER A 216 8.18 10.99 2.59
C SER A 216 8.74 11.14 4.00
N GLY A 217 10.00 10.76 4.21
CA GLY A 217 10.61 10.62 5.52
C GLY A 217 10.11 9.41 6.33
N ASP A 218 9.19 8.62 5.77
CA ASP A 218 8.66 7.41 6.38
C ASP A 218 9.36 6.17 5.80
N ALA A 219 9.66 5.19 6.67
CA ALA A 219 10.44 4.02 6.29
C ALA A 219 9.56 2.86 5.81
N ASP A 220 8.24 2.92 5.94
CA ASP A 220 7.33 1.83 5.62
C ASP A 220 7.15 1.70 4.10
N GLN A 221 7.56 0.55 3.57
CA GLN A 221 7.59 0.26 2.15
C GLN A 221 6.76 -0.98 1.86
N LEU A 222 5.80 -0.85 0.94
CA LEU A 222 4.97 -1.93 0.43
C LEU A 222 5.21 -2.11 -1.07
N ILE A 223 5.86 -3.21 -1.43
CA ILE A 223 5.99 -3.66 -2.82
C ILE A 223 4.70 -4.41 -3.19
N LEU A 224 4.06 -3.98 -4.27
CA LEU A 224 2.90 -4.60 -4.89
C LEU A 224 3.24 -4.95 -6.35
N GLY A 225 2.64 -6.00 -6.88
CA GLY A 225 2.60 -6.24 -8.32
C GLY A 225 2.97 -7.64 -8.77
N ASP A 226 3.00 -7.80 -10.09
CA ASP A 226 3.44 -9.03 -10.76
C ASP A 226 4.96 -9.00 -10.92
N LEU A 227 5.64 -9.76 -10.07
CA LEU A 227 7.10 -9.89 -10.09
C LEU A 227 7.57 -10.95 -11.09
N ASN A 228 6.65 -11.65 -11.76
CA ASN A 228 6.92 -12.67 -12.78
C ASN A 228 7.91 -13.75 -12.33
N SER A 229 7.94 -14.04 -11.03
CA SER A 229 8.83 -15.01 -10.41
C SER A 229 8.18 -15.77 -9.26
N TYR A 230 8.45 -17.06 -9.18
CA TYR A 230 8.00 -17.90 -8.06
C TYR A 230 8.81 -17.63 -6.79
N ALA A 231 8.24 -17.96 -5.62
CA ALA A 231 8.74 -17.56 -4.29
C ALA A 231 10.18 -18.00 -3.94
N MET A 232 10.76 -18.94 -4.68
CA MET A 232 12.12 -19.46 -4.48
C MET A 232 13.09 -19.06 -5.59
N GLU A 233 12.68 -18.18 -6.50
CA GLU A 233 13.53 -17.65 -7.57
C GLU A 233 14.38 -16.47 -7.07
N ASP A 234 15.52 -16.28 -7.72
CA ASP A 234 16.53 -15.27 -7.38
C ASP A 234 15.98 -13.83 -7.19
N PRO A 235 15.04 -13.30 -8.00
CA PRO A 235 14.51 -11.95 -7.77
C PRO A 235 13.70 -11.83 -6.48
N ILE A 236 12.95 -12.87 -6.08
CA ILE A 236 12.18 -12.85 -4.82
C ILE A 236 13.13 -12.91 -3.64
N GLU A 237 14.14 -13.78 -3.69
CA GLU A 237 15.17 -13.84 -2.65
C GLU A 237 15.94 -12.52 -2.54
N THR A 238 16.23 -11.87 -3.68
CA THR A 238 16.86 -10.54 -3.72
C THR A 238 16.01 -9.48 -3.01
N ILE A 239 14.70 -9.43 -3.27
CA ILE A 239 13.81 -8.48 -2.58
C ILE A 239 13.78 -8.77 -1.07
N ARG A 240 13.68 -10.05 -0.69
CA ARG A 240 13.60 -10.46 0.72
C ARG A 240 14.82 -10.03 1.54
N GLN A 241 16.00 -9.99 0.92
CA GLN A 241 17.26 -9.58 1.54
C GLN A 241 17.48 -8.07 1.60
N GLY A 242 16.54 -7.26 1.11
CA GLY A 242 16.65 -5.80 1.16
C GLY A 242 17.81 -5.21 0.36
N ALA A 243 18.11 -3.95 0.62
CA ALA A 243 19.14 -3.18 -0.08
C ALA A 243 20.56 -3.58 0.33
N ASP A 244 20.75 -4.10 1.54
CA ASP A 244 22.07 -4.56 1.99
C ASP A 244 22.45 -5.96 1.48
N GLY A 245 21.49 -6.70 0.91
CA GLY A 245 21.67 -8.03 0.34
C GLY A 245 21.98 -9.09 1.40
N MET A 246 21.55 -8.89 2.65
CA MET A 246 21.78 -9.81 3.75
C MET A 246 20.50 -10.11 4.51
N ALA A 247 20.04 -11.37 4.46
CA ALA A 247 18.90 -11.80 5.28
C ALA A 247 19.16 -11.63 6.79
N GLY A 248 18.09 -11.32 7.52
CA GLY A 248 18.03 -11.13 8.96
C GLY A 248 18.30 -9.69 9.40
N THR A 249 18.17 -8.71 8.53
CA THR A 249 18.45 -7.28 8.77
C THR A 249 17.15 -6.48 8.79
N SER A 250 17.24 -5.18 9.08
CA SER A 250 16.07 -4.32 9.27
C SER A 250 15.40 -3.87 7.97
N ASP A 251 16.10 -3.96 6.84
CA ASP A 251 15.61 -3.60 5.50
C ASP A 251 15.08 -4.81 4.72
N ASP A 252 15.09 -6.01 5.31
CA ASP A 252 14.46 -7.20 4.76
C ASP A 252 12.98 -6.97 4.46
N PHE A 253 12.50 -7.63 3.39
CA PHE A 253 11.09 -7.69 3.02
C PHE A 253 10.47 -9.05 3.33
N VAL A 254 9.23 -9.01 3.79
CA VAL A 254 8.40 -10.17 4.10
C VAL A 254 7.35 -10.34 3.00
N ASP A 255 7.32 -11.51 2.37
CA ASP A 255 6.20 -11.94 1.53
C ASP A 255 4.96 -12.14 2.41
N LEU A 256 4.00 -11.22 2.29
CA LEU A 256 2.84 -11.18 3.17
C LEU A 256 1.86 -12.31 2.88
N LEU A 257 1.69 -12.71 1.62
CA LEU A 257 0.80 -13.81 1.28
C LEU A 257 1.35 -15.11 1.84
N ALA A 258 2.64 -15.40 1.63
CA ALA A 258 3.28 -16.59 2.19
C ALA A 258 3.26 -16.58 3.74
N ALA A 259 3.43 -15.41 4.38
CA ALA A 259 3.39 -15.29 5.83
C ALA A 259 2.02 -15.64 6.45
N HIS A 260 0.92 -15.43 5.72
CA HIS A 260 -0.44 -15.64 6.22
C HIS A 260 -1.12 -16.90 5.68
N ALA A 261 -0.87 -17.27 4.43
CA ALA A 261 -1.45 -18.45 3.78
C ALA A 261 -0.51 -19.69 3.80
N GLY A 262 0.79 -19.51 4.05
CA GLY A 262 1.77 -20.59 4.05
C GLY A 262 1.87 -21.29 2.69
N ASP A 263 1.98 -22.63 2.70
CA ASP A 263 2.10 -23.45 1.49
C ASP A 263 0.86 -23.38 0.56
N ALA A 264 -0.24 -22.76 1.00
CA ALA A 264 -1.43 -22.54 0.19
C ALA A 264 -1.38 -21.24 -0.63
N ALA A 265 -0.31 -20.46 -0.54
CA ALA A 265 -0.13 -19.23 -1.32
C ALA A 265 0.04 -19.53 -2.82
N TYR A 266 -0.85 -18.98 -3.64
CA TYR A 266 -0.71 -18.89 -5.10
C TYR A 266 -1.55 -17.74 -5.62
N SER A 267 -1.23 -17.27 -6.83
CA SER A 267 -2.00 -16.25 -7.53
C SER A 267 -2.15 -16.53 -9.03
N TYR A 268 -1.48 -17.59 -9.53
CA TYR A 268 -1.36 -17.87 -10.94
C TYR A 268 -1.30 -19.38 -11.22
N LEU A 269 -1.90 -19.78 -12.34
CA LEU A 269 -1.87 -21.15 -12.86
C LEU A 269 -1.23 -21.16 -14.25
N PHE A 270 -0.09 -21.85 -14.39
CA PHE A 270 0.60 -22.02 -15.66
C PHE A 270 0.83 -23.50 -15.99
N ASP A 271 0.28 -23.98 -17.11
CA ASP A 271 0.45 -25.36 -17.60
C ASP A 271 0.20 -26.44 -16.52
N GLY A 272 -0.79 -26.20 -15.65
CA GLY A 272 -1.16 -27.09 -14.55
C GLY A 272 -0.30 -26.97 -13.29
N GLN A 273 0.59 -25.98 -13.21
CA GLN A 273 1.34 -25.62 -12.02
C GLN A 273 0.75 -24.37 -11.36
N LEU A 274 0.41 -24.48 -10.07
CA LEU A 274 0.02 -23.36 -9.22
C LEU A 274 1.26 -22.71 -8.60
N GLY A 275 1.29 -21.38 -8.55
CA GLY A 275 2.33 -20.64 -7.84
C GLY A 275 2.03 -19.15 -7.71
N THR A 276 2.93 -18.43 -7.06
CA THR A 276 2.85 -16.97 -6.90
C THR A 276 3.64 -16.29 -8.00
N LEU A 277 3.01 -15.34 -8.69
CA LEU A 277 3.71 -14.32 -9.49
C LEU A 277 3.39 -12.92 -8.96
N ASP A 278 2.23 -12.78 -8.32
CA ASP A 278 1.75 -11.54 -7.72
C ASP A 278 2.08 -11.50 -6.24
N TYR A 279 2.59 -10.36 -5.80
CA TYR A 279 3.10 -10.19 -4.44
C TYR A 279 2.56 -8.94 -3.78
N ALA A 280 2.43 -9.04 -2.46
CA ALA A 280 2.52 -7.91 -1.55
C ALA A 280 3.68 -8.20 -0.58
N MET A 281 4.72 -7.37 -0.60
CA MET A 281 5.89 -7.54 0.26
C MET A 281 6.12 -6.26 1.07
N ALA A 282 6.17 -6.39 2.40
CA ALA A 282 6.42 -5.27 3.29
C ALA A 282 7.82 -5.36 3.88
N ASN A 283 8.53 -4.24 3.98
CA ASN A 283 9.76 -4.23 4.76
C ASN A 283 9.48 -4.50 6.25
N THR A 284 10.51 -4.88 7.00
CA THR A 284 10.36 -5.35 8.39
C THR A 284 9.57 -4.39 9.29
N GLY A 285 9.69 -3.07 9.11
CA GLY A 285 8.90 -2.06 9.83
C GLY A 285 7.40 -2.18 9.56
N LEU A 286 7.02 -2.05 8.29
CA LEU A 286 5.62 -2.15 7.86
C LEU A 286 5.02 -3.54 8.13
N ALA A 287 5.81 -4.61 8.02
CA ALA A 287 5.34 -5.97 8.30
C ALA A 287 4.80 -6.14 9.72
N THR A 288 5.25 -5.33 10.70
CA THR A 288 4.70 -5.34 12.07
C THR A 288 3.33 -4.68 12.19
N GLN A 289 2.93 -3.92 11.16
CA GLN A 289 1.67 -3.18 11.06
C GLN A 289 0.66 -3.90 10.14
N VAL A 290 1.03 -5.06 9.60
CA VAL A 290 0.14 -5.90 8.78
C VAL A 290 -0.75 -6.75 9.70
N THR A 291 -2.05 -6.72 9.45
CA THR A 291 -3.05 -7.50 10.21
C THR A 291 -3.43 -8.82 9.55
N GLY A 292 -3.22 -8.92 8.23
CA GLY A 292 -3.54 -10.10 7.44
C GLY A 292 -3.23 -9.91 5.96
N ALA A 293 -3.15 -11.02 5.23
CA ALA A 293 -3.06 -11.02 3.77
C ALA A 293 -3.77 -12.25 3.19
N THR A 294 -4.37 -12.09 2.02
CA THR A 294 -5.06 -13.18 1.30
C THR A 294 -4.96 -12.99 -0.20
N ALA A 295 -5.02 -14.09 -0.95
CA ALA A 295 -5.27 -14.10 -2.38
C ALA A 295 -6.75 -14.39 -2.58
N TRP A 296 -7.46 -13.54 -3.32
CA TRP A 296 -8.85 -13.83 -3.64
C TRP A 296 -8.92 -14.65 -4.92
N HIS A 297 -9.15 -15.95 -4.77
CA HIS A 297 -9.16 -16.91 -5.88
C HIS A 297 -10.39 -16.76 -6.78
N ILE A 298 -10.38 -15.73 -7.63
CA ILE A 298 -11.42 -15.41 -8.61
C ILE A 298 -10.96 -15.60 -10.04
N ASN A 299 -9.66 -15.82 -10.29
CA ASN A 299 -9.05 -15.75 -11.62
C ASN A 299 -8.20 -16.98 -11.95
N ALA A 300 -7.21 -17.33 -11.12
CA ALA A 300 -6.23 -18.38 -11.46
C ALA A 300 -6.86 -19.77 -11.61
N ASP A 301 -7.91 -20.04 -10.82
CA ASP A 301 -8.68 -21.28 -10.85
C ASP A 301 -9.75 -21.32 -11.95
N GLU A 302 -10.06 -20.17 -12.54
CA GLU A 302 -11.11 -20.06 -13.55
C GLU A 302 -10.64 -20.50 -14.92
N VAL A 303 -11.55 -21.13 -15.65
CA VAL A 303 -11.30 -21.52 -17.04
C VAL A 303 -11.35 -20.26 -17.92
N PRO A 304 -10.44 -20.11 -18.90
CA PRO A 304 -10.44 -18.94 -19.80
C PRO A 304 -11.79 -18.64 -20.45
N LEU A 305 -12.61 -19.66 -20.75
CA LEU A 305 -13.95 -19.54 -21.34
C LEU A 305 -14.96 -18.67 -20.55
N PHE A 306 -14.64 -18.25 -19.33
CA PHE A 306 -15.48 -17.37 -18.51
C PHE A 306 -15.00 -15.91 -18.52
N ASP A 307 -14.00 -15.59 -19.34
CA ASP A 307 -13.46 -14.23 -19.45
C ASP A 307 -14.43 -13.28 -20.16
N TYR A 308 -13.91 -12.17 -20.66
CA TYR A 308 -14.72 -11.10 -21.21
C TYR A 308 -15.03 -11.27 -22.70
N ASN A 309 -14.36 -12.19 -23.41
CA ASN A 309 -14.53 -12.38 -24.85
C ASN A 309 -15.97 -12.78 -25.19
N ASP A 310 -16.39 -12.50 -26.42
CA ASP A 310 -17.74 -12.83 -26.87
C ASP A 310 -17.79 -13.90 -27.98
N ASP A 311 -18.99 -14.23 -28.47
CA ASP A 311 -19.17 -15.26 -29.49
C ASP A 311 -19.02 -14.75 -30.92
N ILE A 312 -18.52 -13.53 -31.09
CA ILE A 312 -18.29 -12.85 -32.36
C ILE A 312 -16.79 -12.80 -32.62
N ARG A 313 -16.35 -13.59 -33.60
CA ARG A 313 -14.96 -13.50 -34.02
C ARG A 313 -14.60 -12.17 -34.67
N ASP A 314 -13.77 -11.38 -33.99
CA ASP A 314 -13.25 -10.13 -34.52
C ASP A 314 -12.01 -10.33 -35.44
N PRO A 315 -11.66 -9.35 -36.29
CA PRO A 315 -10.63 -9.55 -37.33
C PRO A 315 -9.21 -9.83 -36.81
N SER A 316 -8.84 -9.24 -35.67
CA SER A 316 -7.55 -9.34 -34.96
C SER A 316 -7.52 -10.52 -33.99
N GLU A 317 -8.68 -10.84 -33.45
CA GLU A 317 -8.90 -11.89 -32.47
C GLU A 317 -8.38 -13.28 -32.94
N ARG A 318 -7.69 -13.94 -32.02
CA ARG A 318 -7.21 -15.31 -32.19
C ARG A 318 -8.38 -16.27 -32.05
N SER A 319 -8.31 -17.38 -32.77
CA SER A 319 -9.41 -18.37 -32.79
C SER A 319 -9.69 -19.09 -31.46
N PHE A 320 -8.96 -18.78 -30.39
CA PHE A 320 -9.20 -19.34 -29.06
C PHE A 320 -9.78 -18.32 -28.09
N GLU A 321 -9.84 -17.04 -28.48
CA GLU A 321 -10.50 -15.96 -27.74
C GLU A 321 -12.02 -15.99 -28.05
N GLU A 322 -12.41 -16.30 -29.31
CA GLU A 322 -13.84 -16.45 -29.68
C GLU A 322 -14.55 -17.52 -28.83
N GLU A 323 -15.61 -17.11 -28.13
CA GLU A 323 -16.41 -17.99 -27.28
C GLU A 323 -17.43 -18.84 -28.07
N PRO A 324 -17.81 -20.03 -27.57
CA PRO A 324 -18.75 -20.89 -28.26
C PRO A 324 -20.14 -20.26 -28.45
N SER A 325 -20.50 -19.97 -29.71
CA SER A 325 -21.84 -19.50 -30.05
C SER A 325 -22.98 -20.35 -29.48
N GLY A 326 -24.02 -19.69 -28.98
CA GLY A 326 -25.24 -20.32 -28.47
C GLY A 326 -25.18 -20.81 -27.01
N ASN A 327 -24.10 -20.51 -26.28
CA ASN A 327 -24.03 -20.65 -24.84
C ASN A 327 -23.42 -19.38 -24.23
N ASP A 328 -24.24 -18.57 -23.55
CA ASP A 328 -23.77 -17.35 -22.90
C ASP A 328 -23.01 -17.74 -21.62
N LEU A 329 -21.68 -17.72 -21.71
CA LEU A 329 -20.76 -18.07 -20.62
C LEU A 329 -20.36 -16.85 -19.79
N TYR A 330 -20.60 -15.65 -20.30
CA TYR A 330 -20.24 -14.41 -19.63
C TYR A 330 -21.15 -14.17 -18.42
N GLU A 331 -20.51 -13.78 -17.31
CA GLU A 331 -21.19 -13.27 -16.12
C GLU A 331 -20.53 -11.95 -15.73
N ALA A 332 -21.35 -10.90 -15.52
CA ALA A 332 -20.93 -9.59 -15.04
C ALA A 332 -20.62 -9.61 -13.53
N ASN A 333 -19.62 -10.40 -13.15
CA ASN A 333 -19.12 -10.58 -11.79
C ASN A 333 -17.58 -10.61 -11.79
N ALA A 334 -16.96 -10.60 -10.61
CA ALA A 334 -15.51 -10.60 -10.46
C ALA A 334 -14.78 -11.85 -11.00
N PHE A 335 -15.48 -12.98 -11.21
CA PHE A 335 -14.81 -14.22 -11.62
C PHE A 335 -14.27 -14.12 -13.04
N ARG A 336 -13.02 -14.55 -13.22
CA ARG A 336 -12.28 -14.49 -14.48
C ARG A 336 -12.21 -13.07 -15.05
N ALA A 337 -12.03 -12.09 -14.16
CA ALA A 337 -11.67 -10.72 -14.55
C ALA A 337 -10.23 -10.64 -15.10
N SER A 338 -9.38 -11.60 -14.73
CA SER A 338 -7.99 -11.73 -15.13
C SER A 338 -7.55 -13.21 -15.12
N ASP A 339 -6.31 -13.49 -15.49
CA ASP A 339 -5.61 -14.75 -15.21
C ASP A 339 -4.79 -14.74 -13.92
N HIS A 340 -4.74 -13.59 -13.23
CA HIS A 340 -4.06 -13.41 -11.95
C HIS A 340 -5.05 -13.12 -10.82
N ASP A 341 -4.93 -13.81 -9.69
CA ASP A 341 -5.71 -13.49 -8.49
C ASP A 341 -5.20 -12.21 -7.83
N PRO A 342 -6.08 -11.28 -7.41
CA PRO A 342 -5.65 -10.13 -6.63
C PRO A 342 -5.18 -10.55 -5.23
N ILE A 343 -4.11 -9.88 -4.77
CA ILE A 343 -3.61 -10.01 -3.40
C ILE A 343 -4.11 -8.82 -2.59
N LEU A 344 -4.70 -9.09 -1.43
CA LEU A 344 -5.23 -8.09 -0.50
C LEU A 344 -4.49 -8.17 0.84
N VAL A 345 -4.15 -7.02 1.41
CA VAL A 345 -3.42 -6.88 2.68
C VAL A 345 -4.15 -5.90 3.59
N GLY A 346 -4.29 -6.24 4.87
CA GLY A 346 -4.81 -5.36 5.91
C GLY A 346 -3.67 -4.65 6.66
N LEU A 347 -3.83 -3.37 6.94
CA LEU A 347 -2.85 -2.49 7.56
C LEU A 347 -3.46 -1.75 8.75
N ASP A 348 -2.74 -1.73 9.88
CA ASP A 348 -2.98 -0.86 11.03
C ASP A 348 -1.76 0.05 11.19
N LEU A 349 -1.76 1.17 10.47
CA LEU A 349 -0.59 2.03 10.40
C LEU A 349 -0.37 2.79 11.72
N ALA A 350 0.87 2.76 12.20
CA ALA A 350 1.30 3.55 13.33
C ALA A 350 1.33 5.04 12.93
N PRO A 351 0.87 5.95 13.79
CA PRO A 351 0.96 7.38 13.51
C PRO A 351 2.42 7.82 13.35
N THR A 352 2.72 8.58 12.30
CA THR A 352 3.99 9.31 12.18
C THR A 352 3.91 10.62 12.96
N PHE A 353 5.02 10.97 13.63
CA PHE A 353 5.13 12.22 14.39
C PHE A 353 6.33 13.03 13.94
N ASN A 354 6.14 14.34 13.74
CA ASN A 354 7.23 15.30 13.69
C ASN A 354 7.87 15.39 15.08
N ILE A 355 9.17 15.09 15.19
CA ILE A 355 9.83 15.09 16.50
C ILE A 355 10.32 16.50 16.83
N VAL A 356 9.76 17.08 17.89
CA VAL A 356 10.17 18.39 18.42
C VAL A 356 10.75 18.20 19.82
N ALA A 357 12.07 18.09 19.90
CA ALA A 357 12.77 17.85 21.15
C ALA A 357 13.48 19.10 21.68
N GLY A 358 13.28 19.38 22.97
CA GLY A 358 14.15 20.22 23.79
C GLY A 358 15.35 19.42 24.28
N GLY A 359 16.19 20.02 25.12
CA GLY A 359 17.42 19.31 25.54
C GLY A 359 18.33 20.03 26.52
N SER A 360 17.82 21.05 27.22
CA SER A 360 18.62 21.75 28.22
C SER A 360 17.95 21.65 29.58
N ASP A 361 18.72 21.63 30.69
CA ASP A 361 18.16 21.76 32.07
C ASP A 361 17.54 23.16 32.34
N ARG A 362 17.25 23.93 31.29
CA ARG A 362 16.73 25.29 31.33
C ARG A 362 15.35 25.32 30.69
N ASN A 363 14.65 26.41 30.94
CA ASN A 363 13.33 26.63 30.37
C ASN A 363 13.40 26.79 28.85
N ASP A 364 12.86 25.84 28.13
CA ASP A 364 12.77 25.78 26.68
C ASP A 364 11.43 26.36 26.18
N LYS A 365 11.43 26.77 24.91
CA LYS A 365 10.23 27.17 24.18
C LYS A 365 10.20 26.41 22.87
N LEU A 366 9.26 25.49 22.74
CA LEU A 366 9.09 24.65 21.56
C LEU A 366 7.77 25.01 20.88
N SER A 367 7.78 24.88 19.56
CA SER A 367 6.60 25.03 18.72
C SER A 367 6.65 23.92 17.69
N GLY A 368 5.58 23.12 17.65
CA GLY A 368 5.32 22.15 16.60
C GLY A 368 4.90 22.82 15.30
N THR A 369 4.41 21.97 14.42
CA THR A 369 3.97 22.24 13.07
C THR A 369 2.43 22.27 13.01
N ASP A 370 1.87 22.26 11.80
CA ASP A 370 0.42 22.05 11.64
C ASP A 370 0.07 20.54 11.47
N GLY A 371 1.06 19.65 11.58
CA GLY A 371 0.90 18.18 11.55
C GLY A 371 1.07 17.57 12.95
N ARG A 372 0.93 16.24 13.11
CA ARG A 372 1.11 15.60 14.42
C ARG A 372 2.55 15.72 14.88
N ASP A 373 2.77 16.35 16.01
CA ASP A 373 4.07 16.50 16.63
C ASP A 373 4.20 15.60 17.87
N LEU A 374 5.34 14.94 18.03
CA LEU A 374 5.78 14.38 19.30
C LEU A 374 6.71 15.40 19.93
N ILE A 375 6.20 16.12 20.92
CA ILE A 375 6.89 17.22 21.56
C ILE A 375 7.42 16.76 22.91
N ALA A 376 8.74 16.73 23.06
CA ALA A 376 9.41 16.37 24.30
C ALA A 376 10.30 17.53 24.77
N SER A 377 9.85 18.33 25.74
CA SER A 377 10.64 19.49 26.20
C SER A 377 11.90 19.09 26.98
N GLY A 378 11.89 17.93 27.64
CA GLY A 378 12.94 17.50 28.55
C GLY A 378 12.89 18.23 29.90
N ALA A 379 14.00 18.24 30.62
CA ALA A 379 14.05 18.75 31.99
C ALA A 379 14.08 20.29 32.05
N GLY A 380 13.18 20.92 32.78
CA GLY A 380 13.18 22.38 32.91
C GLY A 380 12.34 22.88 34.07
N ARG A 381 12.61 24.11 34.53
CA ARG A 381 11.83 24.71 35.63
C ARG A 381 10.50 25.32 35.17
N LEU A 382 10.30 25.53 33.88
CA LEU A 382 9.04 25.89 33.24
C LEU A 382 9.27 25.97 31.73
N ASP A 383 9.11 24.85 31.05
CA ASP A 383 9.10 24.77 29.59
C ASP A 383 7.76 25.24 29.04
N LYS A 384 7.77 25.71 27.80
CA LYS A 384 6.55 26.11 27.10
C LYS A 384 6.51 25.44 25.75
N VAL A 385 5.48 24.66 25.53
CA VAL A 385 5.29 23.89 24.31
C VAL A 385 4.00 24.34 23.64
N THR A 386 4.04 24.48 22.32
CA THR A 386 2.90 24.81 21.47
C THR A 386 2.83 23.70 20.44
N GLY A 387 1.69 23.01 20.36
CA GLY A 387 1.44 21.93 19.42
C GLY A 387 1.35 22.45 18.00
N GLY A 388 0.45 23.41 17.80
CA GLY A 388 0.03 23.86 16.49
C GLY A 388 -1.33 23.27 16.14
N ALA A 389 -1.47 22.74 14.93
CA ALA A 389 -2.65 21.98 14.52
C ALA A 389 -2.27 20.50 14.37
N GLY A 390 -3.25 19.61 14.25
CA GLY A 390 -3.00 18.18 14.22
C GLY A 390 -3.14 17.56 15.61
N ALA A 391 -3.03 16.23 15.68
CA ALA A 391 -3.14 15.49 16.93
C ALA A 391 -1.77 15.23 17.56
N ASP A 392 -1.39 16.12 18.47
CA ASP A 392 -0.07 16.17 19.06
C ASP A 392 0.07 15.27 20.28
N ARG A 393 1.29 14.78 20.49
CA ARG A 393 1.71 14.04 21.68
C ARG A 393 2.71 14.88 22.46
N PHE A 394 2.28 15.39 23.60
CA PHE A 394 3.16 16.05 24.56
C PHE A 394 3.76 15.01 25.51
N VAL A 395 5.07 14.82 25.46
CA VAL A 395 5.78 13.78 26.21
C VAL A 395 6.44 14.35 27.46
N PHE A 396 6.00 13.84 28.59
CA PHE A 396 6.59 13.98 29.91
C PHE A 396 7.23 12.65 30.33
N GLY A 397 8.52 12.48 30.04
CA GLY A 397 9.25 11.22 30.18
C GLY A 397 10.19 11.14 31.38
N THR A 398 11.44 10.69 31.13
CA THR A 398 12.47 10.32 32.14
C THR A 398 12.85 11.44 33.14
N GLU A 399 12.49 12.68 32.86
CA GLU A 399 12.68 13.82 33.74
C GLU A 399 11.80 13.76 34.99
N THR A 400 10.66 13.04 34.95
CA THR A 400 9.70 12.91 36.07
C THR A 400 10.18 12.13 37.30
N SER A 401 11.45 11.70 37.31
CA SER A 401 12.03 10.88 38.40
C SER A 401 13.52 11.15 38.61
N ASN A 402 13.98 12.36 38.27
CA ASN A 402 15.38 12.74 38.35
C ASN A 402 15.76 13.41 39.70
N GLY A 403 14.81 13.60 40.63
CA GLY A 403 14.99 14.26 41.92
C GLY A 403 14.90 15.80 41.86
N MET A 404 14.63 16.38 40.70
CA MET A 404 14.34 17.79 40.49
C MET A 404 12.85 17.98 40.26
N ARG A 405 12.41 19.25 40.29
CA ARG A 405 11.00 19.57 40.10
C ARG A 405 10.81 20.30 38.79
N GLU A 406 10.23 19.61 37.84
CA GLU A 406 10.02 20.02 36.48
C GLU A 406 8.65 20.66 36.31
N ARG A 407 8.55 21.56 35.34
CA ARG A 407 7.27 22.14 34.93
C ARG A 407 7.26 22.34 33.44
N GLU A 408 6.12 22.08 32.81
CA GLU A 408 5.87 22.49 31.42
C GLU A 408 4.46 23.08 31.30
N MET A 409 4.35 24.01 30.36
CA MET A 409 3.10 24.66 30.00
C MET A 409 2.77 24.37 28.53
N ILE A 410 1.72 23.59 28.34
CA ILE A 410 1.12 23.35 27.02
C ILE A 410 0.20 24.53 26.71
N ILE A 411 0.46 25.20 25.59
CA ILE A 411 -0.10 26.52 25.28
C ILE A 411 -1.46 26.44 24.58
N ASP A 412 -1.72 25.36 23.85
CA ASP A 412 -2.78 25.23 22.85
C ASP A 412 -3.34 23.80 22.74
N TYR A 413 -3.37 23.05 23.84
CA TYR A 413 -3.93 21.68 23.87
C TYR A 413 -5.37 21.64 23.31
N GLU A 414 -5.59 20.80 22.30
CA GLU A 414 -6.89 20.56 21.66
C GLU A 414 -7.58 19.31 22.24
N VAL A 415 -8.68 19.54 22.96
CA VAL A 415 -9.45 18.46 23.61
C VAL A 415 -10.03 17.48 22.59
N GLY A 416 -9.76 16.20 22.81
CA GLY A 416 -10.22 15.11 21.93
C GLY A 416 -9.33 14.91 20.70
N LEU A 417 -8.27 15.70 20.55
CA LEU A 417 -7.31 15.58 19.46
C LEU A 417 -5.90 15.27 20.01
N ASP A 418 -5.43 16.10 20.95
CA ASP A 418 -4.10 15.96 21.55
C ASP A 418 -4.07 14.97 22.70
N VAL A 419 -2.86 14.46 22.99
CA VAL A 419 -2.62 13.55 24.11
C VAL A 419 -1.39 13.96 24.92
N ILE A 420 -1.43 13.66 26.22
CA ILE A 420 -0.29 13.79 27.11
C ILE A 420 0.23 12.40 27.46
N ASP A 421 1.50 12.14 27.16
CA ASP A 421 2.20 10.95 27.60
C ASP A 421 2.97 11.26 28.89
N LEU A 422 2.68 10.52 29.96
CA LEU A 422 3.31 10.71 31.27
C LEU A 422 4.56 9.86 31.49
N GLY A 423 4.98 9.03 30.52
CA GLY A 423 6.21 8.25 30.64
C GLY A 423 6.23 7.33 31.88
N GLY A 424 5.06 6.87 32.31
CA GLY A 424 4.87 6.05 33.53
C GLY A 424 4.67 6.83 34.83
N ALA A 425 4.73 8.17 34.82
CA ALA A 425 4.44 8.99 35.98
C ALA A 425 2.96 8.92 36.40
N ARG A 426 2.69 9.00 37.70
CA ARG A 426 1.32 8.97 38.24
C ARG A 426 0.84 10.36 38.59
N ILE A 427 -0.43 10.66 38.33
CA ILE A 427 -1.04 11.91 38.76
C ILE A 427 -1.28 11.87 40.28
N ALA A 428 -0.70 12.82 41.01
CA ALA A 428 -0.93 13.01 42.45
C ALA A 428 -2.14 13.92 42.74
N GLY A 429 -2.46 14.83 41.83
CA GLY A 429 -3.68 15.64 41.91
C GLY A 429 -3.78 16.65 40.77
N ALA A 430 -4.97 17.16 40.52
CA ALA A 430 -5.20 18.22 39.54
C ALA A 430 -6.08 19.31 40.15
N ARG A 431 -5.85 20.56 39.75
CA ARG A 431 -6.73 21.68 40.09
C ARG A 431 -6.65 22.76 39.02
N THR A 432 -7.76 23.41 38.76
CA THR A 432 -7.82 24.58 37.89
C THR A 432 -7.28 25.80 38.62
N THR A 433 -6.36 26.53 37.99
CA THR A 433 -5.84 27.80 38.51
C THR A 433 -5.83 28.86 37.43
N GLY A 434 -6.74 29.84 37.52
CA GLY A 434 -6.85 30.86 36.48
C GLY A 434 -7.40 30.27 35.18
N ASN A 435 -6.63 30.34 34.10
CA ASN A 435 -7.00 29.86 32.76
C ASN A 435 -6.24 28.59 32.34
N HIS A 436 -5.78 27.80 33.30
CA HIS A 436 -5.11 26.54 33.03
C HIS A 436 -5.47 25.50 34.08
N LEU A 437 -5.50 24.25 33.64
CA LEU A 437 -5.49 23.07 34.48
C LEU A 437 -4.05 22.83 34.94
N ARG A 438 -3.82 22.76 36.25
CA ARG A 438 -2.54 22.37 36.84
C ARG A 438 -2.64 20.92 37.29
N ILE A 439 -1.87 20.05 36.67
CA ILE A 439 -1.70 18.63 37.01
C ILE A 439 -0.40 18.50 37.79
N GLU A 440 -0.44 17.85 38.94
CA GLU A 440 0.73 17.56 39.78
C GLU A 440 1.01 16.06 39.75
N LEU A 441 2.24 15.69 39.43
CA LEU A 441 2.69 14.30 39.33
C LEU A 441 3.27 13.83 40.68
N ALA A 442 3.15 12.53 40.94
CA ALA A 442 3.72 11.86 42.10
C ALA A 442 5.24 11.71 41.95
N GLY A 443 5.97 11.67 43.08
CA GLY A 443 7.43 11.66 43.07
C GLY A 443 7.97 13.04 43.40
N ASP A 444 8.64 13.68 42.44
CA ASP A 444 9.40 14.92 42.67
C ASP A 444 8.53 16.20 42.64
N ARG A 445 7.22 16.03 42.42
CA ARG A 445 6.15 17.04 42.38
C ARG A 445 6.19 17.89 41.12
N ASP A 446 6.46 17.24 39.99
CA ASP A 446 6.42 17.85 38.67
C ASP A 446 5.02 18.33 38.33
N GLU A 447 4.94 19.34 37.48
CA GLU A 447 3.66 19.97 37.16
C GLU A 447 3.48 20.22 35.68
N ILE A 448 2.34 19.79 35.16
CA ILE A 448 1.88 20.10 33.82
C ILE A 448 0.82 21.20 33.91
N PHE A 449 0.99 22.27 33.15
CA PHE A 449 0.03 23.35 33.03
C PHE A 449 -0.60 23.32 31.64
N VAL A 450 -1.86 22.88 31.55
CA VAL A 450 -2.59 22.84 30.27
C VAL A 450 -3.44 24.09 30.16
N LYS A 451 -3.09 24.98 29.24
CA LYS A 451 -3.79 26.25 29.06
C LYS A 451 -5.14 26.02 28.39
N PHE A 452 -6.14 26.81 28.77
CA PHE A 452 -7.51 26.79 28.25
C PHE A 452 -8.32 25.50 28.49
N VAL A 453 -7.75 24.52 29.20
CA VAL A 453 -8.48 23.39 29.78
C VAL A 453 -8.77 23.68 31.25
N ASP A 454 -9.96 23.33 31.73
CA ASP A 454 -10.37 23.52 33.12
C ASP A 454 -10.81 22.24 33.86
N ASP A 455 -11.00 21.12 33.17
CA ASP A 455 -11.26 19.80 33.76
C ASP A 455 -10.19 18.77 33.36
N LEU A 456 -9.81 17.90 34.31
CA LEU A 456 -8.90 16.79 34.03
C LEU A 456 -9.54 15.75 33.10
N ALA A 457 -10.87 15.63 33.11
CA ALA A 457 -11.60 14.71 32.24
C ALA A 457 -11.48 15.05 30.74
N ASP A 458 -11.10 16.30 30.41
CA ASP A 458 -10.88 16.75 29.04
C ASP A 458 -9.47 16.45 28.53
N ILE A 459 -8.58 15.92 29.40
CA ILE A 459 -7.24 15.51 29.03
C ILE A 459 -7.24 14.02 28.70
N THR A 460 -6.75 13.70 27.51
CA THR A 460 -6.45 12.33 27.10
C THR A 460 -5.01 12.00 27.46
N PHE A 461 -4.80 11.01 28.31
CA PHE A 461 -3.47 10.50 28.66
C PHE A 461 -3.18 9.19 27.91
N MET A 462 -1.95 9.01 27.43
CA MET A 462 -1.51 7.70 26.92
C MET A 462 -1.34 6.70 28.07
N ASN A 463 -1.86 5.48 27.89
CA ASN A 463 -1.77 4.41 28.88
C ASN A 463 -0.49 3.57 28.66
N GLU A 464 0.44 3.61 29.61
CA GLU A 464 1.26 2.43 29.92
C GLU A 464 0.68 1.75 31.17
N GLY A 465 -0.02 0.62 30.99
CA GLY A 465 -0.24 -0.38 32.05
C GLY A 465 -1.04 0.03 33.30
N THR A 466 -2.28 -0.46 33.37
CA THR A 466 -3.04 -0.75 34.61
C THR A 466 -3.29 0.39 35.61
N MET A 467 -4.48 0.99 35.48
CA MET A 467 -5.25 1.50 36.61
C MET A 467 -5.46 0.40 37.66
N ALA A 468 -4.74 0.47 38.79
CA ALA A 468 -5.19 -0.12 40.04
C ALA A 468 -5.72 1.02 40.91
N PHE A 469 -7.03 1.23 40.90
CA PHE A 469 -7.70 1.96 41.97
C PHE A 469 -7.58 1.13 43.26
N VAL A 470 -7.32 1.81 44.37
CA VAL A 470 -7.30 1.25 45.74
C VAL A 470 -8.62 0.57 46.08
#